data_AF-A0A378G127-F1
#
_entry.id   AF-A0A378G127-F1
#
_cell.length_a   1.000
_cell.length_b   1.000
_cell.length_c   1.000
_cell.angle_alpha   90.00
_cell.angle_beta   90.00
_cell.angle_gamma   90.00
#
_symmetry.space_group_name_H-M   'P 1'
#
loop_
_entity.id
_entity.type
_entity.pdbx_description
1 polymer ?
#
loop_
_entity_poly.entity_id
_entity_poly.type
_entity_poly.pdbx_seq_one_letter_code
_entity_poly.pdbx_strand_id
1 'polypeptide(L)'
;MSARVRWATSSIKFIEGGNDKVILCDRGANFGYDNLVVDMLGFGVMKKASNNSPVIFDVTHALQCRDPFGAASGGRRAQVSELARAGMAVGIAGLFIEAHPDPDHAKCDGPSAAAAG
;
A
#
# COMPACT_ATOMS: atom_id res chain seq x y z
N MET A 1 0.87 5.95 18.83
CA MET A 1 0.23 6.48 17.61
C MET A 1 0.80 5.74 16.41
N SER A 2 -0.05 5.08 15.60
CA SER A 2 0.39 4.31 14.42
C SER A 2 1.13 5.22 13.42
N ALA A 3 2.15 4.69 12.74
CA ALA A 3 2.88 5.40 11.69
C ALA A 3 1.92 6.01 10.65
N ARG A 4 0.81 5.31 10.38
CA ARG A 4 -0.24 5.71 9.45
C ARG A 4 -0.90 7.05 9.80
N VAL A 5 -1.14 7.32 11.08
CA VAL A 5 -1.73 8.60 11.54
C VAL A 5 -0.71 9.73 11.47
N ARG A 6 0.56 9.45 11.79
CA ARG A 6 1.64 10.43 11.66
C ARG A 6 1.85 10.85 10.20
N TRP A 7 1.82 9.90 9.28
CA TRP A 7 1.90 10.18 7.84
C TRP A 7 0.71 11.00 7.33
N ALA A 8 -0.51 10.67 7.77
CA ALA A 8 -1.69 11.46 7.44
C ALA A 8 -1.58 12.90 7.95
N THR A 9 -1.04 13.14 9.15
CA THR A 9 -0.83 14.51 9.64
C THR A 9 0.33 15.24 8.92
N SER A 10 1.27 14.51 8.32
CA SER A 10 2.33 15.14 7.52
C SER A 10 1.80 15.79 6.24
N SER A 11 0.63 15.38 5.73
CA SER A 11 0.02 16.07 4.57
C SER A 11 -0.33 17.52 4.88
N ILE A 12 -0.64 17.84 6.15
CA ILE A 12 -0.96 19.19 6.60
C ILE A 12 0.20 20.15 6.32
N LYS A 13 1.46 19.69 6.47
CA LYS A 13 2.64 20.50 6.17
C LYS A 13 2.73 20.92 4.71
N PHE A 14 2.29 20.06 3.78
CA PHE A 14 2.23 20.41 2.36
C PHE A 14 1.16 21.45 2.10
N ILE A 15 0.00 21.33 2.76
CA ILE A 15 -1.09 22.30 2.68
C ILE A 15 -0.66 23.66 3.25
N GLU A 16 0.02 23.68 4.39
CA GLU A 16 0.63 24.88 4.98
C GLU A 16 1.68 25.51 4.05
N GLY A 17 2.41 24.68 3.30
CA GLY A 17 3.34 25.10 2.25
C GLY A 17 2.67 25.57 0.95
N GLY A 18 1.34 25.64 0.89
CA GLY A 18 0.57 26.09 -0.26
C GLY A 18 0.29 25.02 -1.32
N ASN A 19 0.53 23.75 -1.02
CA ASN A 19 0.19 22.64 -1.92
C ASN A 19 -0.93 21.77 -1.34
N ASP A 20 -2.14 21.94 -1.87
CA ASP A 20 -3.34 21.17 -1.52
C ASP A 20 -3.50 19.87 -2.32
N LYS A 21 -2.64 19.62 -3.30
CA LYS A 21 -2.69 18.44 -4.19
C LYS A 21 -1.94 17.25 -3.60
N VAL A 22 -2.38 16.80 -2.41
CA VAL A 22 -1.78 15.68 -1.70
C VAL A 22 -2.63 14.42 -1.85
N ILE A 23 -1.97 13.31 -2.20
CA ILE A 23 -2.54 11.97 -2.21
C ILE A 23 -1.79 11.13 -1.18
N LEU A 24 -2.52 10.40 -0.35
CA LEU A 24 -1.94 9.45 0.59
C LEU A 24 -1.97 8.05 -0.02
N CYS A 25 -0.87 7.31 0.10
CA CYS A 25 -0.81 5.92 -0.36
C CYS A 25 -0.48 5.01 0.84
N ASP A 26 -1.37 4.05 1.13
CA ASP A 26 -1.07 2.99 2.10
C ASP A 26 -0.49 1.78 1.38
N ARG A 27 0.56 1.18 1.95
CA ARG A 27 1.27 0.04 1.38
C ARG A 27 1.55 -1.06 2.41
N GLY A 28 0.73 -1.13 3.46
CA GLY A 28 0.90 -2.05 4.59
C GLY A 28 1.75 -1.49 5.74
N ALA A 29 1.62 -2.13 6.89
CA ALA A 29 2.43 -1.86 8.08
C ALA A 29 3.16 -3.13 8.53
N ASN A 30 4.38 -2.97 9.07
CA ASN A 30 5.14 -4.09 9.61
C ASN A 30 4.36 -4.84 10.68
N PHE A 31 4.30 -6.16 10.53
CA PHE A 31 3.65 -7.07 11.47
C PHE A 31 4.60 -8.18 11.89
N GLY A 32 5.39 -7.91 12.93
CA GLY A 32 6.52 -8.75 13.31
C GLY A 32 7.69 -8.60 12.34
N TYR A 33 8.48 -9.65 12.19
CA TYR A 33 9.62 -9.68 11.29
C TYR A 33 9.19 -10.06 9.87
N ASP A 34 9.73 -9.35 8.88
CA ASP A 34 9.67 -9.70 7.45
C ASP A 34 8.26 -9.86 6.85
N ASN A 35 7.23 -9.32 7.51
CA ASN A 35 5.85 -9.42 7.06
C ASN A 35 5.09 -8.11 7.20
N LEU A 36 4.08 -7.95 6.33
CA LEU A 36 3.20 -6.80 6.28
C LEU A 36 1.74 -7.21 6.51
N VAL A 37 1.03 -6.35 7.24
CA VAL A 37 -0.42 -6.41 7.41
C VAL A 37 -1.06 -5.10 6.94
N VAL A 38 -2.21 -5.22 6.30
CA VAL A 38 -3.08 -4.09 5.99
C VAL A 38 -4.21 -4.06 7.01
N ASP A 39 -4.32 -2.95 7.72
CA ASP A 39 -5.46 -2.72 8.60
C ASP A 39 -6.42 -1.79 7.86
N MET A 40 -7.52 -2.39 7.42
CA MET A 40 -8.55 -1.77 6.59
C MET A 40 -9.26 -0.61 7.30
N LEU A 41 -9.33 -0.62 8.63
CA LEU A 41 -9.90 0.49 9.41
C LEU A 41 -9.00 1.73 9.33
N GLY A 42 -7.71 1.52 9.10
CA GLY A 42 -6.71 2.57 8.92
C GLY A 42 -7.05 3.57 7.82
N PHE A 43 -7.71 3.15 6.73
CA PHE A 43 -8.10 4.05 5.64
C PHE A 43 -9.03 5.17 6.10
N GLY A 44 -10.05 4.83 6.91
CA GLY A 44 -10.97 5.81 7.47
C GLY A 44 -10.28 6.78 8.42
N VAL A 45 -9.32 6.28 9.20
CA VAL A 45 -8.51 7.12 10.11
C VAL A 45 -7.62 8.07 9.33
N MET A 46 -6.95 7.60 8.26
CA MET A 46 -6.11 8.44 7.40
C MET A 46 -6.90 9.61 6.82
N LYS A 47 -8.05 9.33 6.19
CA LYS A 47 -8.91 10.37 5.62
C LYS A 47 -9.27 11.44 6.64
N LYS A 48 -9.72 11.03 7.83
CA LYS A 48 -10.09 11.97 8.90
C LYS A 48 -8.91 12.82 9.35
N ALA A 49 -7.74 12.21 9.51
CA ALA A 49 -6.53 12.88 9.97
C ALA A 49 -5.91 13.82 8.91
N SER A 50 -6.23 13.61 7.63
CA SER A 50 -5.65 14.35 6.50
C SER A 50 -6.64 15.30 5.83
N ASN A 51 -7.67 15.78 6.54
CA ASN A 51 -8.71 16.65 5.97
C ASN A 51 -9.35 16.07 4.68
N ASN A 52 -9.65 14.77 4.70
CA ASN A 52 -10.24 14.01 3.59
C ASN A 52 -9.43 13.99 2.29
N SER A 53 -8.10 14.13 2.35
CA SER A 53 -7.24 13.85 1.18
C SER A 53 -7.56 12.47 0.57
N PRO A 54 -7.44 12.32 -0.77
CA PRO A 54 -7.57 11.04 -1.44
C PRO A 54 -6.60 10.00 -0.86
N VAL A 55 -7.11 8.81 -0.61
CA VAL A 55 -6.31 7.67 -0.14
C VAL A 55 -6.30 6.59 -1.20
N ILE A 56 -5.10 6.24 -1.68
CA ILE A 56 -4.81 5.15 -2.60
C ILE A 56 -4.29 3.97 -1.79
N PHE A 57 -4.60 2.76 -2.23
CA PHE A 57 -4.07 1.53 -1.67
C PHE A 57 -3.12 0.85 -2.66
N ASP A 58 -1.86 0.72 -2.27
CA ASP A 58 -0.84 -0.05 -2.95
C ASP A 58 -0.90 -1.51 -2.51
N VAL A 59 -1.60 -2.29 -3.33
CA VAL A 59 -1.87 -3.70 -3.06
C VAL A 59 -0.62 -4.54 -3.30
N THR A 60 0.18 -4.16 -4.30
CA THR A 60 1.38 -4.89 -4.73
C THR A 60 2.41 -4.90 -3.60
N HIS A 61 2.77 -3.72 -3.10
CA HIS A 61 3.78 -3.60 -2.06
C HIS A 61 3.27 -4.01 -0.67
N ALA A 62 1.95 -4.02 -0.45
CA ALA A 62 1.35 -4.54 0.77
C ALA A 62 1.43 -6.07 0.88
N LEU A 63 1.63 -6.77 -0.24
CA LEU A 63 1.77 -8.23 -0.28
C LEU A 63 3.23 -8.71 -0.27
N GLN A 64 4.19 -7.79 -0.22
CA GLN A 64 5.59 -8.13 -0.01
C GLN A 64 5.78 -8.85 1.34
N CYS A 65 6.57 -9.91 1.31
CA CYS A 65 7.09 -10.61 2.48
C CYS A 65 8.57 -10.88 2.21
N ARG A 66 9.41 -10.84 3.24
CA ARG A 66 10.83 -11.18 3.07
C ARG A 66 11.10 -12.56 3.65
N ASP A 67 11.98 -13.30 3.00
CA ASP A 67 12.62 -14.44 3.64
C ASP A 67 13.77 -13.89 4.51
N PRO A 68 13.86 -14.22 5.80
CA PRO A 68 14.93 -13.75 6.70
C PRO A 68 16.35 -14.00 6.16
N PHE A 69 16.54 -14.99 5.28
CA PHE A 69 17.83 -15.32 4.66
C PHE A 69 17.85 -15.09 3.15
N GLY A 70 16.79 -14.50 2.58
CA GLY A 70 16.66 -14.26 1.15
C GLY A 70 17.37 -12.99 0.68
N ALA A 71 18.04 -13.08 -0.47
CA ALA A 71 18.69 -11.93 -1.12
C ALA A 71 17.70 -10.89 -1.67
N ALA A 72 16.44 -11.27 -1.91
CA ALA A 72 15.40 -10.44 -2.51
C ALA A 72 14.09 -10.48 -1.70
N SER A 73 13.22 -9.48 -1.91
CA SER A 73 11.86 -9.51 -1.36
C SER A 73 11.04 -10.58 -2.07
N GLY A 74 10.36 -11.42 -1.30
CA GLY A 74 9.29 -12.27 -1.79
C GLY A 74 7.96 -11.51 -1.86
N GLY A 75 6.87 -12.26 -2.06
CA GLY A 75 5.54 -11.67 -2.21
C GLY A 75 4.44 -12.71 -2.32
N ARG A 76 3.20 -12.25 -2.13
CA ARG A 76 1.97 -13.07 -2.18
C ARG A 76 1.09 -12.67 -3.36
N ARG A 77 1.64 -12.60 -4.58
CA ARG A 77 0.91 -12.13 -5.79
C ARG A 77 -0.44 -12.79 -6.03
N ALA A 78 -0.59 -14.07 -5.67
CA ALA A 78 -1.84 -14.81 -5.82
C ALA A 78 -3.03 -14.16 -5.08
N GLN A 79 -2.75 -13.36 -4.06
CA GLN A 79 -3.74 -12.70 -3.22
C GLN A 79 -4.00 -11.23 -3.61
N VAL A 80 -3.37 -10.72 -4.67
CA VAL A 80 -3.53 -9.32 -5.12
C VAL A 80 -5.00 -8.97 -5.31
N SER A 81 -5.74 -9.80 -6.04
CA SER A 81 -7.16 -9.53 -6.31
C SER A 81 -8.03 -9.59 -5.04
N GLU A 82 -7.71 -10.49 -4.11
CA GLU A 82 -8.45 -10.62 -2.85
C GLU A 82 -8.27 -9.38 -1.97
N LEU A 83 -7.00 -8.97 -1.79
CA LEU A 83 -6.67 -7.82 -0.95
C LEU A 83 -7.12 -6.50 -1.60
N ALA A 84 -6.99 -6.38 -2.93
CA ALA A 84 -7.51 -5.23 -3.68
C ALA A 84 -9.02 -5.05 -3.46
N ARG A 85 -9.80 -6.13 -3.58
CA ARG A 85 -11.26 -6.09 -3.34
C ARG A 85 -11.59 -5.67 -1.91
N ALA A 86 -10.84 -6.14 -0.92
CA ALA A 86 -11.04 -5.74 0.47
C ALA A 86 -10.82 -4.22 0.65
N GLY A 87 -9.74 -3.66 0.09
CA GLY A 87 -9.50 -2.22 0.12
C GLY A 87 -10.57 -1.41 -0.64
N MET A 88 -10.99 -1.88 -1.81
CA MET A 88 -12.06 -1.25 -2.59
C MET A 88 -13.39 -1.20 -1.83
N ALA A 89 -13.76 -2.28 -1.12
CA ALA A 89 -15.00 -2.36 -0.37
C ALA A 89 -15.09 -1.33 0.77
N VAL A 90 -13.95 -0.85 1.29
CA VAL A 90 -13.87 0.21 2.31
C VAL A 90 -14.14 1.60 1.71
N GLY A 91 -14.08 1.74 0.39
CA GLY A 91 -14.33 3.01 -0.31
C GLY A 91 -13.11 3.91 -0.35
N ILE A 92 -11.99 3.43 -0.89
CA ILE A 92 -10.77 4.21 -1.16
C ILE A 92 -10.89 5.01 -2.48
N ALA A 93 -9.98 5.97 -2.70
CA ALA A 93 -9.98 6.81 -3.91
C ALA A 93 -9.42 6.07 -5.14
N GLY A 94 -8.55 5.09 -4.94
CA GLY A 94 -7.97 4.30 -6.03
C GLY A 94 -7.07 3.18 -5.56
N LEU A 95 -6.68 2.33 -6.50
CA LEU A 95 -5.69 1.27 -6.31
C LEU A 95 -4.40 1.62 -7.04
N PHE A 96 -3.28 1.26 -6.44
CA PHE A 96 -1.98 1.21 -7.09
C PHE A 96 -1.59 -0.27 -7.26
N ILE A 97 -1.31 -0.66 -8.50
CA ILE A 97 -1.00 -2.04 -8.89
C ILE A 97 0.17 -2.00 -9.87
N GLU A 98 1.19 -2.79 -9.61
CA GLU A 98 2.24 -3.07 -10.59
C GLU A 98 1.96 -4.43 -11.22
N ALA A 99 2.17 -4.52 -12.52
CA ALA A 99 1.94 -5.73 -13.28
C ALA A 99 3.10 -5.98 -14.24
N HIS A 100 3.36 -7.25 -14.53
CA HIS A 100 4.32 -7.66 -15.54
C HIS A 100 3.72 -8.81 -16.37
N PRO A 101 3.96 -8.86 -17.69
CA PRO A 101 3.50 -9.98 -18.53
C PRO A 101 4.05 -11.34 -18.06
N ASP A 102 5.26 -11.31 -17.50
CA ASP A 102 5.93 -12.46 -16.92
C ASP A 102 6.57 -12.08 -15.57
N PRO A 103 5.81 -12.11 -14.47
CA PRO A 103 6.28 -11.64 -13.17
C PRO A 103 7.55 -12.34 -12.67
N ASP A 104 7.82 -13.57 -13.10
CA ASP A 104 9.00 -14.33 -12.68
C ASP A 104 10.30 -13.77 -13.31
N HIS A 105 10.20 -13.01 -14.40
CA HIS A 105 11.31 -12.33 -15.06
C HIS A 105 11.37 -10.82 -14.80
N ALA A 106 10.53 -10.31 -13.88
CA ALA A 106 10.59 -8.90 -13.50
C ALA A 106 11.92 -8.59 -12.77
N LYS A 107 12.56 -7.47 -13.14
CA LYS A 107 13.85 -7.06 -12.57
C LYS A 107 13.77 -6.60 -11.11
N CYS A 108 12.56 -6.28 -10.64
CA CYS A 108 12.23 -5.88 -9.27
C CYS A 108 10.78 -6.28 -9.00
N ASP A 109 10.45 -6.62 -7.75
CA ASP A 109 9.08 -6.84 -7.24
C ASP A 109 8.19 -7.87 -7.96
N GLY A 110 8.79 -8.72 -8.80
CA GLY A 110 8.12 -9.82 -9.49
C GLY A 110 7.26 -10.75 -8.62
N PRO A 111 7.70 -11.13 -7.40
CA PRO A 111 6.89 -11.95 -6.49
C PRO A 111 5.57 -11.32 -6.02
N SER A 112 5.43 -9.99 -6.12
CA SER A 112 4.22 -9.25 -5.75
C SER A 112 3.46 -8.67 -6.95
N ALA A 113 4.11 -8.53 -8.12
CA ALA A 113 3.49 -8.00 -9.32
C ALA A 113 2.31 -8.88 -9.80
N ALA A 114 1.23 -8.25 -10.25
CA ALA A 114 0.13 -8.93 -10.91
C ALA A 114 0.58 -9.49 -12.26
N ALA A 115 0.08 -10.67 -12.64
CA ALA A 115 0.27 -11.20 -13.98
C ALA A 115 -0.61 -10.41 -14.96
N ALA A 116 0.01 -9.78 -15.96
CA ALA A 116 -0.73 -9.16 -17.06
C ALA A 116 -1.03 -10.23 -18.13
N GLY A 117 -2.15 -10.94 -17.95
CA GLY A 117 -2.66 -11.97 -18.87
C GLY A 117 -4.16 -11.86 -19.02
#